data_AF-A0A851ZCH2-F1
#
_entry.id   AF-A0A851ZCH2-F1
#
_cell.length_a   1.000
_cell.length_b   1.000
_cell.length_c   1.000
_cell.angle_alpha   90.00
_cell.angle_beta   90.00
_cell.angle_gamma   90.00
#
_symmetry.space_group_name_H-M   'P 1'
#
loop_
_entity.id
_entity.type
_entity.pdbx_description
1 polymer ?
#
loop_
_entity_poly.entity_id
_entity_poly.type
_entity_poly.pdbx_seq_one_letter_code
_entity_poly.pdbx_strand_id
1 'polypeptide(L)'
;MGCVKSKEAGVQEKVTKTDLDPGPSLQQGHYVKDPTATNRKVSSGDSVVLALYDYEAMHVGDLSFQKGERLKVLEEAGEWWKARSLVTGREGFIPSNYVARANSLETEEWFFKGISRKDAERQLLGPGNVVGSFMIRDSETTKGCYSLSVRDGDDGHGSSVKHYKIRMLDSGGFYISPRSSFNTLQELVQHYKVQSDGLCQKLTQPCCVPKPQKPWEKDAWEIPRESLRLERKLGAGQFGEVWMATYNKHTKVAVKTMKPGSMSVGAFLEEANLMKTLQHDKLVKLYAVVTKEEPIYIITEFMEKGSLLDFLKSAEGNKQPLPKLIDFSAQIAEGMAFIEKRNYIHRDLRAANILVSAALVCKIADFGLARVIEDNEYTAREGA
;
A
#
# COMPACT_ATOMS: atom_id res chain seq x y z
N MET A 1 -8.18 30.92 -56.64
CA MET A 1 -7.38 31.41 -57.78
C MET A 1 -5.91 31.39 -57.39
N GLY A 2 -5.06 30.83 -58.27
CA GLY A 2 -3.59 30.95 -58.42
C GLY A 2 -2.70 31.00 -57.18
N CYS A 3 -1.84 30.00 -56.90
CA CYS A 3 -0.52 29.73 -57.54
C CYS A 3 0.50 30.86 -57.23
N VAL A 4 1.78 30.68 -56.82
CA VAL A 4 2.83 29.73 -57.22
C VAL A 4 3.97 29.71 -56.18
N LYS A 5 4.56 28.51 -56.02
CA LYS A 5 5.94 28.07 -55.67
C LYS A 5 7.08 29.10 -55.56
N SER A 6 8.11 28.77 -54.77
CA SER A 6 9.44 28.25 -55.21
C SER A 6 10.47 28.26 -54.05
N LYS A 7 11.14 27.12 -53.75
CA LYS A 7 12.59 26.80 -53.95
C LYS A 7 13.55 27.61 -53.07
N GLU A 8 14.70 27.15 -52.58
CA GLU A 8 15.50 25.93 -52.70
C GLU A 8 16.54 25.94 -51.56
N ALA A 9 17.30 24.85 -51.47
CA ALA A 9 18.27 24.50 -50.43
C ALA A 9 19.48 25.43 -50.27
N GLY A 10 20.08 25.38 -49.07
CA GLY A 10 21.44 25.86 -48.77
C GLY A 10 22.09 24.99 -47.70
N VAL A 11 23.10 24.22 -48.11
CA VAL A 11 24.01 23.45 -47.27
C VAL A 11 25.13 24.39 -46.81
N GLN A 12 25.52 24.40 -45.52
CA GLN A 12 26.93 24.36 -45.11
C GLN A 12 27.13 24.28 -43.58
N GLU A 13 27.80 23.19 -43.21
CA GLU A 13 28.99 23.09 -42.34
C GLU A 13 29.00 23.47 -40.85
N LYS A 14 29.52 22.47 -40.12
CA LYS A 14 30.03 22.45 -38.74
C LYS A 14 30.92 23.64 -38.41
N VAL A 15 30.70 24.20 -37.22
CA VAL A 15 31.77 24.78 -36.40
C VAL A 15 31.73 24.14 -35.01
N THR A 16 32.73 23.32 -34.77
CA THR A 16 33.13 22.82 -33.46
C THR A 16 33.70 23.98 -32.64
N LYS A 17 33.16 24.23 -31.45
CA LYS A 17 33.87 24.95 -30.39
C LYS A 17 33.69 24.21 -29.07
N THR A 18 34.76 23.52 -28.71
CA THR A 18 35.18 23.23 -27.35
C THR A 18 35.36 24.54 -26.59
N ASP A 19 34.83 24.63 -25.37
CA ASP A 19 35.49 25.27 -24.23
C ASP A 19 34.85 24.72 -22.95
N LEU A 20 35.67 23.98 -22.21
CA LEU A 20 35.39 23.42 -20.90
C LEU A 20 35.83 24.45 -19.85
N ASP A 21 34.97 24.74 -18.88
CA ASP A 21 35.38 25.29 -17.59
C ASP A 21 34.75 24.45 -16.46
N PRO A 22 35.48 24.18 -15.36
CA PRO A 22 35.17 23.08 -14.46
C PRO A 22 34.20 23.50 -13.35
N GLY A 23 33.04 22.84 -13.29
CA GLY A 23 32.15 22.90 -12.12
C GLY A 23 32.77 22.22 -10.90
N PRO A 24 32.40 22.63 -9.67
CA PRO A 24 33.08 22.20 -8.45
C PRO A 24 32.83 20.70 -8.19
N SER A 25 33.92 20.03 -7.83
CA SER A 25 33.99 18.64 -7.39
C SER A 25 32.92 18.31 -6.34
N LEU A 26 31.95 17.48 -6.71
CA LEU A 26 31.16 16.70 -5.77
C LEU A 26 32.12 15.75 -5.06
N GLN A 27 32.50 16.10 -3.82
CA GLN A 27 33.17 15.18 -2.93
C GLN A 27 32.32 13.91 -2.82
N GLN A 28 32.88 12.79 -3.28
CA GLN A 28 32.37 11.47 -3.03
C GLN A 28 32.14 11.33 -1.53
N GLY A 29 30.87 11.30 -1.11
CA GLY A 29 30.51 10.94 0.24
C GLY A 29 31.04 9.55 0.53
N HIS A 30 32.07 9.48 1.38
CA HIS A 30 32.58 8.23 1.91
C HIS A 30 31.44 7.51 2.60
N TYR A 31 30.97 6.43 1.97
CA TYR A 31 30.01 5.51 2.53
C TYR A 31 30.67 4.81 3.72
N VAL A 32 30.32 5.21 4.95
CA VAL A 32 30.66 4.45 6.14
C VAL A 32 29.70 3.26 6.19
N LYS A 33 30.25 2.06 6.03
CA LYS A 33 29.50 0.81 6.17
C LYS A 33 28.89 0.72 7.57
N ASP A 34 27.66 0.23 7.60
CA ASP A 34 26.90 -0.14 8.79
C ASP A 34 27.79 -0.84 9.85
N PRO A 35 27.94 -0.30 11.07
CA PRO A 35 28.74 -0.91 12.14
C PRO A 35 28.12 -2.20 12.70
N THR A 36 26.94 -2.63 12.25
CA THR A 36 26.40 -3.99 12.48
C THR A 36 26.70 -4.98 11.36
N ALA A 37 27.21 -4.53 10.20
CA ALA A 37 27.68 -5.39 9.12
C ALA A 37 29.11 -5.90 9.39
N THR A 38 29.27 -6.69 10.47
CA THR A 38 30.41 -7.60 10.54
C THR A 38 30.31 -8.58 9.38
N ASN A 39 31.41 -8.80 8.67
CA ASN A 39 31.54 -9.73 7.56
C ASN A 39 31.30 -11.18 8.06
N ARG A 40 30.04 -11.53 8.28
CA ARG A 40 29.62 -12.84 8.75
C ARG A 40 29.30 -13.69 7.54
N LYS A 41 29.96 -14.84 7.42
CA LYS A 41 29.38 -16.02 6.77
C LYS A 41 27.92 -16.09 7.21
N VAL A 42 26.97 -16.11 6.26
CA VAL A 42 25.52 -16.14 6.51
C VAL A 42 25.23 -17.11 7.64
N SER A 43 24.94 -16.57 8.82
CA SER A 43 24.69 -17.37 10.01
C SER A 43 23.24 -17.86 9.93
N SER A 44 22.99 -19.07 10.39
CA SER A 44 21.66 -19.71 10.41
C SER A 44 20.57 -18.95 11.19
N GLY A 45 20.89 -17.80 11.81
CA GLY A 45 19.97 -16.94 12.55
C GLY A 45 19.16 -15.96 11.69
N ASP A 46 19.66 -15.54 10.52
CA ASP A 46 18.98 -14.52 9.70
C ASP A 46 17.74 -15.07 8.96
N SER A 47 17.59 -16.39 8.90
CA SER A 47 16.41 -17.05 8.35
C SER A 47 15.25 -17.17 9.36
N VAL A 48 15.39 -16.71 10.61
CA VAL A 48 14.33 -16.87 11.61
C VAL A 48 13.44 -15.63 11.66
N VAL A 49 12.13 -15.86 11.53
CA VAL A 49 11.09 -14.84 11.65
C VAL A 49 10.21 -15.13 12.86
N LEU A 50 9.59 -14.07 13.39
CA LEU A 50 8.62 -14.08 14.47
C LEU A 50 7.23 -13.80 13.88
N ALA A 51 6.24 -14.60 14.26
CA ALA A 51 4.85 -14.35 13.93
C ALA A 51 4.31 -13.12 14.68
N LEU A 52 3.88 -12.10 13.94
CA LEU A 52 3.27 -10.89 14.48
C LEU A 52 1.77 -11.07 14.78
N TYR A 53 1.13 -12.01 14.07
CA TYR A 53 -0.29 -12.30 14.18
C TYR A 53 -0.54 -13.79 14.08
N ASP A 54 -1.68 -14.25 14.60
CA ASP A 54 -2.14 -15.63 14.39
C ASP A 54 -2.49 -15.85 12.92
N TYR A 55 -2.20 -17.03 12.38
CA TYR A 55 -2.62 -17.43 11.05
C TYR A 55 -3.16 -18.85 11.07
N GLU A 56 -4.38 -18.99 10.55
CA GLU A 56 -5.02 -20.27 10.31
C GLU A 56 -4.95 -20.56 8.81
N ALA A 57 -4.43 -21.75 8.49
CA ALA A 57 -4.28 -22.26 7.13
C ALA A 57 -5.64 -22.28 6.42
N MET A 58 -5.70 -21.70 5.22
CA MET A 58 -6.91 -21.65 4.41
C MET A 58 -6.79 -22.51 3.15
N HIS A 59 -5.59 -22.62 2.62
CA HIS A 59 -5.31 -23.35 1.39
C HIS A 59 -4.46 -24.59 1.67
N VAL A 60 -4.50 -25.54 0.75
CA VAL A 60 -3.68 -26.75 0.83
C VAL A 60 -2.20 -26.36 0.75
N GLY A 61 -1.42 -26.75 1.74
CA GLY A 61 0.02 -26.43 1.82
C GLY A 61 0.36 -25.22 2.69
N ASP A 62 -0.64 -24.48 3.18
CA ASP A 62 -0.44 -23.43 4.18
C ASP A 62 0.02 -24.00 5.52
N LEU A 63 0.86 -23.25 6.23
CA LEU A 63 1.28 -23.54 7.60
C LEU A 63 0.54 -22.62 8.56
N SER A 64 -0.25 -23.20 9.49
CA SER A 64 -0.84 -22.45 10.60
C SER A 64 0.20 -22.13 11.67
N PHE A 65 0.09 -20.97 12.31
CA PHE A 65 0.98 -20.54 13.40
C PHE A 65 0.29 -19.55 14.34
N GLN A 66 0.80 -19.41 15.56
CA GLN A 66 0.30 -18.48 16.57
C GLN A 66 1.22 -17.25 16.69
N LYS A 67 0.68 -16.11 17.12
CA LYS A 67 1.44 -14.90 17.43
C LYS A 67 2.55 -15.22 18.42
N GLY A 68 3.75 -14.72 18.13
CA GLY A 68 4.97 -14.97 18.91
C GLY A 68 5.70 -16.27 18.55
N GLU A 69 5.15 -17.12 17.69
CA GLU A 69 5.83 -18.32 17.21
C GLU A 69 7.05 -17.96 16.34
N ARG A 70 8.14 -18.74 16.47
CA ARG A 70 9.34 -18.61 15.65
C ARG A 70 9.31 -19.59 14.50
N LEU A 71 9.54 -19.08 13.29
CA LEU A 71 9.51 -19.85 12.05
C LEU A 71 10.85 -19.69 11.33
N LYS A 72 11.38 -20.77 10.76
CA LYS A 72 12.57 -20.73 9.91
C LYS A 72 12.13 -20.61 8.45
N VAL A 73 12.44 -19.49 7.82
CA VAL A 73 12.22 -19.27 6.39
C VAL A 73 13.16 -20.17 5.59
N LEU A 74 12.58 -20.87 4.62
CA LEU A 74 13.27 -21.77 3.70
C LEU A 74 13.37 -21.15 2.30
N GLU A 75 12.34 -20.41 1.88
CA GLU A 75 12.28 -19.74 0.57
C GLU A 75 11.43 -18.46 0.65
N GLU A 76 11.88 -17.40 -0.01
CA GLU A 76 11.19 -16.11 -0.08
C GLU A 76 10.70 -15.85 -1.50
N ALA A 77 9.38 -15.91 -1.72
CA ALA A 77 8.78 -15.72 -3.03
C ALA A 77 7.51 -14.85 -2.95
N GLY A 78 7.65 -13.55 -3.20
CA GLY A 78 6.50 -12.61 -3.21
C GLY A 78 5.79 -12.52 -1.86
N GLU A 79 4.46 -12.61 -1.86
CA GLU A 79 3.61 -12.50 -0.66
C GLU A 79 3.56 -13.80 0.18
N TRP A 80 4.05 -14.92 -0.35
CA TRP A 80 4.02 -16.24 0.31
C TRP A 80 5.41 -16.83 0.45
N TRP A 81 5.86 -17.02 1.67
CA TRP A 81 7.17 -17.62 1.96
C TRP A 81 7.02 -19.07 2.38
N LYS A 82 7.96 -19.93 2.00
CA LYS A 82 8.01 -21.29 2.52
C LYS A 82 8.77 -21.28 3.83
N ALA A 83 8.20 -21.83 4.89
CA ALA A 83 8.80 -21.84 6.22
C ALA A 83 8.57 -23.16 6.96
N ARG A 84 9.40 -23.38 7.99
CA ARG A 84 9.26 -24.47 8.95
C ARG A 84 8.98 -23.90 10.34
N SER A 85 7.93 -24.37 10.99
CA SER A 85 7.66 -24.07 12.40
C SER A 85 8.75 -24.67 13.28
N LEU A 86 9.37 -23.86 14.14
CA LEU A 86 10.35 -24.35 15.10
C LEU A 86 9.70 -25.04 16.31
N VAL A 87 8.39 -24.86 16.50
CA VAL A 87 7.61 -25.50 17.57
C VAL A 87 7.09 -26.87 17.13
N THR A 88 6.47 -26.95 15.95
CA THR A 88 5.80 -28.16 15.48
C THR A 88 6.65 -28.99 14.51
N GLY A 89 7.74 -28.42 13.96
CA GLY A 89 8.56 -29.04 12.93
C GLY A 89 7.91 -29.11 11.54
N ARG A 90 6.64 -28.70 11.40
CA ARG A 90 5.90 -28.74 10.13
C ARG A 90 6.38 -27.66 9.17
N GLU A 91 6.30 -27.97 7.89
CA GLU A 91 6.58 -27.04 6.79
C GLU A 91 5.32 -26.67 6.03
N GLY A 92 5.31 -25.46 5.49
CA GLY A 92 4.27 -24.99 4.59
C GLY A 92 4.47 -23.53 4.21
N PHE A 93 3.49 -22.96 3.53
CA PHE A 93 3.50 -21.57 3.12
C PHE A 93 2.94 -20.66 4.21
N ILE A 94 3.58 -19.52 4.40
CA ILE A 94 3.18 -18.47 5.34
C ILE A 94 3.06 -17.14 4.62
N PRO A 95 2.11 -16.28 5.00
CA PRO A 95 2.01 -14.93 4.46
C PRO A 95 3.14 -14.06 5.01
N SER A 96 3.92 -13.44 4.12
CA SER A 96 5.12 -12.68 4.49
C SER A 96 4.83 -11.44 5.33
N ASN A 97 3.65 -10.83 5.16
CA ASN A 97 3.19 -9.68 5.94
C ASN A 97 2.68 -10.03 7.35
N TYR A 98 2.69 -11.31 7.74
CA TYR A 98 2.30 -11.76 9.09
C TYR A 98 3.51 -12.01 9.99
N VAL A 99 4.72 -11.85 9.46
CA VAL A 99 5.95 -12.18 10.16
C VAL A 99 6.97 -11.04 10.04
N ALA A 100 7.85 -10.95 11.01
CA ALA A 100 9.00 -10.03 11.00
C ALA A 100 10.29 -10.81 11.26
N ARG A 101 11.44 -10.33 10.80
CA ARG A 101 12.73 -10.91 11.19
C ARG A 101 12.88 -10.82 12.71
N ALA A 102 13.27 -11.92 13.36
CA ALA A 102 13.22 -12.02 14.83
C ALA A 102 14.13 -11.02 15.56
N ASN A 103 15.10 -10.42 14.88
CA ASN A 103 16.03 -9.43 15.42
C ASN A 103 15.84 -8.03 14.80
N SER A 104 14.69 -7.74 14.18
CA SER A 104 14.39 -6.41 13.63
C SER A 104 13.37 -5.64 14.48
N LEU A 105 13.34 -4.33 14.31
CA LEU A 105 12.35 -3.46 14.97
C LEU A 105 10.91 -3.81 14.59
N GLU A 106 10.68 -4.52 13.49
CA GLU A 106 9.35 -4.93 13.04
C GLU A 106 8.67 -5.91 14.00
N THR A 107 9.38 -6.47 14.98
CA THR A 107 8.78 -7.26 16.07
C THR A 107 8.15 -6.40 17.16
N GLU A 108 8.48 -5.12 17.22
CA GLU A 108 7.95 -4.19 18.22
C GLU A 108 6.56 -3.71 17.82
N GLU A 109 5.57 -3.88 18.70
CA GLU A 109 4.16 -3.52 18.42
C GLU A 109 3.95 -2.02 18.13
N TRP A 110 4.90 -1.17 18.55
CA TRP A 110 4.87 0.27 18.35
C TRP A 110 5.66 0.72 17.11
N PHE A 111 6.31 -0.19 16.38
CA PHE A 111 7.08 0.13 15.19
C PHE A 111 6.30 -0.18 13.90
N PHE A 112 6.23 0.81 13.02
CA PHE A 112 5.43 0.79 11.80
C PHE A 112 6.31 1.11 10.60
N LYS A 113 6.78 0.06 9.94
CA LYS A 113 7.67 0.16 8.78
C LYS A 113 6.94 0.71 7.56
N GLY A 114 7.61 1.62 6.84
CA GLY A 114 7.11 2.14 5.56
C GLY A 114 5.83 2.97 5.63
N ILE A 115 5.39 3.38 6.82
CA ILE A 115 4.19 4.20 6.99
C ILE A 115 4.52 5.68 6.77
N SER A 116 3.72 6.32 5.91
CA SER A 116 3.85 7.75 5.62
C SER A 116 3.43 8.60 6.82
N ARG A 117 3.87 9.87 6.86
CA ARG A 117 3.41 10.81 7.91
C ARG A 117 1.89 10.93 7.90
N LYS A 118 1.27 10.96 6.73
CA LYS A 118 -0.17 11.11 6.58
C LYS A 118 -0.93 9.85 6.95
N ASP A 119 -0.44 8.67 6.59
CA ASP A 119 -1.05 7.42 7.02
C ASP A 119 -0.90 7.20 8.54
N ALA A 120 0.21 7.65 9.14
CA ALA A 120 0.36 7.67 10.59
C ALA A 120 -0.69 8.56 11.27
N GLU A 121 -0.96 9.76 10.72
CA GLU A 121 -2.03 10.64 11.20
C GLU A 121 -3.41 9.94 11.11
N ARG A 122 -3.72 9.33 9.95
CA ARG A 122 -4.99 8.61 9.72
C ARG A 122 -5.18 7.45 10.69
N GLN A 123 -4.14 6.64 10.92
CA GLN A 123 -4.21 5.48 11.80
C GLN A 123 -4.37 5.91 13.26
N LEU A 124 -3.56 6.87 13.73
CA LEU A 124 -3.65 7.36 15.10
C LEU A 124 -4.98 8.04 15.41
N LEU A 125 -5.55 8.79 14.45
CA LEU A 125 -6.87 9.41 14.59
C LEU A 125 -8.02 8.41 14.41
N GLY A 126 -7.73 7.18 14.00
CA GLY A 126 -8.69 6.10 13.85
C GLY A 126 -9.31 5.64 15.18
N PRO A 127 -10.40 4.86 15.10
CA PRO A 127 -11.07 4.28 16.26
C PRO A 127 -10.13 3.32 17.03
N GLY A 128 -10.33 3.22 18.35
CA GLY A 128 -9.50 2.38 19.23
C GLY A 128 -8.25 3.08 19.78
N ASN A 129 -7.86 4.22 19.21
CA ASN A 129 -6.76 5.04 19.71
C ASN A 129 -7.25 6.12 20.67
N VAL A 130 -6.46 6.39 21.71
CA VAL A 130 -6.70 7.39 22.76
C VAL A 130 -5.58 8.42 22.83
N VAL A 131 -5.75 9.50 23.59
CA VAL A 131 -4.68 10.49 23.84
C VAL A 131 -3.41 9.79 24.36
N GLY A 132 -2.26 10.16 23.81
CA GLY A 132 -0.97 9.52 24.06
C GLY A 132 -0.74 8.22 23.26
N SER A 133 -1.69 7.75 22.46
CA SER A 133 -1.44 6.64 21.53
C SER A 133 -0.36 7.03 20.55
N PHE A 134 0.55 6.11 20.21
CA PHE A 134 1.76 6.47 19.49
C PHE A 134 2.27 5.39 18.53
N MET A 135 3.16 5.79 17.63
CA MET A 135 3.94 4.89 16.78
C MET A 135 5.31 5.48 16.48
N ILE A 136 6.29 4.61 16.28
CA ILE A 136 7.57 4.95 15.65
C ILE A 136 7.54 4.40 14.22
N ARG A 137 7.98 5.22 13.28
CA ARG A 137 8.02 4.91 11.86
C ARG A 137 9.31 5.39 11.22
N ASP A 138 9.62 4.89 10.04
CA ASP A 138 10.70 5.42 9.21
C ASP A 138 10.49 6.91 8.93
N SER A 139 11.57 7.69 8.95
CA SER A 139 11.53 9.11 8.59
C SER A 139 11.50 9.27 7.07
N GLU A 140 10.44 9.90 6.56
CA GLU A 140 10.29 10.18 5.12
C GLU A 140 11.33 11.17 4.59
N THR A 141 11.79 12.08 5.43
CA THR A 141 12.70 13.18 5.04
C THR A 141 14.17 12.87 5.32
N THR A 142 14.47 11.82 6.09
CA THR A 142 15.86 11.48 6.42
C THR A 142 16.00 9.96 6.46
N LYS A 143 16.54 9.38 5.38
CA LYS A 143 16.76 7.94 5.28
C LYS A 143 17.60 7.42 6.44
N GLY A 144 17.17 6.29 7.03
CA GLY A 144 17.83 5.67 8.17
C GLY A 144 17.51 6.30 9.53
N CYS A 145 16.75 7.41 9.57
CA CYS A 145 16.24 8.00 10.81
C CYS A 145 14.79 7.59 11.07
N TYR A 146 14.32 7.84 12.29
CA TYR A 146 12.97 7.50 12.71
C TYR A 146 12.16 8.75 13.09
N SER A 147 10.85 8.60 13.19
CA SER A 147 9.95 9.63 13.69
C SER A 147 8.93 9.02 14.64
N LEU A 148 8.76 9.65 15.79
CA LEU A 148 7.70 9.35 16.76
C LEU A 148 6.46 10.18 16.42
N SER A 149 5.32 9.54 16.26
CA SER A 149 4.03 10.21 16.06
C SER A 149 3.14 9.93 17.26
N VAL A 150 2.55 10.96 17.86
CA VAL A 150 1.75 10.87 19.10
C VAL A 150 0.41 11.55 18.90
N ARG A 151 -0.67 10.83 19.25
CA ARG A 151 -2.03 11.40 19.29
C ARG A 151 -2.15 12.35 20.47
N ASP A 152 -2.53 13.57 20.15
CA ASP A 152 -2.72 14.67 21.07
C ASP A 152 -4.21 15.05 21.14
N GLY A 153 -4.67 15.42 22.32
CA GLY A 153 -6.01 15.95 22.52
C GLY A 153 -5.88 17.34 23.10
N ASP A 154 -6.39 18.35 22.39
CA ASP A 154 -6.49 19.71 22.94
C ASP A 154 -7.95 20.02 23.29
N ASP A 155 -8.14 20.69 24.43
CA ASP A 155 -9.42 21.05 25.05
C ASP A 155 -10.11 22.20 24.27
N GLY A 156 -10.41 21.97 22.99
CA GLY A 156 -11.24 22.88 22.17
C GLY A 156 -11.07 22.76 20.66
N HIS A 157 -9.95 22.22 20.16
CA HIS A 157 -9.64 22.19 18.71
C HIS A 157 -9.70 20.78 18.07
N GLY A 158 -10.10 19.77 18.84
CA GLY A 158 -10.22 18.39 18.37
C GLY A 158 -8.91 17.60 18.45
N SER A 159 -8.99 16.28 18.21
CA SER A 159 -7.81 15.39 18.23
C SER A 159 -6.83 15.75 17.11
N SER A 160 -5.54 15.82 17.43
CA SER A 160 -4.46 16.04 16.46
C SER A 160 -3.33 15.04 16.65
N VAL A 161 -2.34 15.04 15.75
CA VAL A 161 -1.14 14.19 15.87
C VAL A 161 0.09 15.06 15.78
N LYS A 162 1.00 14.93 16.76
CA LYS A 162 2.30 15.61 16.78
C LYS A 162 3.39 14.64 16.35
N HIS A 163 4.40 15.15 15.65
CA HIS A 163 5.52 14.34 15.16
C HIS A 163 6.85 14.88 15.69
N TYR A 164 7.68 13.97 16.18
CA TYR A 164 8.99 14.25 16.74
C TYR A 164 10.04 13.48 15.93
N LYS A 165 11.05 14.19 15.44
CA LYS A 165 12.19 13.57 14.76
C LYS A 165 13.07 12.88 15.80
N ILE A 166 13.26 11.57 15.64
CA ILE A 166 14.23 10.82 16.43
C ILE A 166 15.56 10.93 15.69
N ARG A 167 16.54 11.55 16.33
CA ARG A 167 17.90 11.72 15.80
C ARG A 167 18.80 10.62 16.36
N MET A 168 19.83 10.29 15.60
CA MET A 168 20.87 9.37 16.02
C MET A 168 22.12 10.16 16.41
N LEU A 169 22.84 9.68 17.42
CA LEU A 169 24.16 10.20 17.79
C LEU A 169 25.26 9.49 17.01
N ASP A 170 26.37 10.18 16.74
CA ASP A 170 27.53 9.59 16.04
C ASP A 170 28.15 8.42 16.84
N SER A 171 28.06 8.47 18.17
CA SER A 171 28.50 7.40 19.08
C SER A 171 27.55 6.20 19.15
N GLY A 172 26.46 6.19 18.36
CA GLY A 172 25.33 5.30 18.55
C GLY A 172 24.35 5.83 19.61
N GLY A 173 23.09 5.45 19.47
CA GLY A 173 21.99 5.88 20.34
C GLY A 173 21.01 6.86 19.67
N PHE A 174 19.90 7.10 20.34
CA PHE A 174 18.72 7.82 19.86
C PHE A 174 18.31 8.93 20.82
N TYR A 175 17.81 10.04 20.29
CA TYR A 175 17.26 11.12 21.10
C TYR A 175 16.20 11.93 20.34
N ILE A 176 15.31 12.58 21.08
CA ILE A 176 14.39 13.62 20.57
C ILE A 176 14.87 14.99 21.07
N SER A 177 15.08 15.09 22.38
CA SER A 177 15.71 16.23 23.05
C SER A 177 17.16 15.90 23.39
N PRO A 178 18.14 16.79 23.14
CA PRO A 178 19.55 16.54 23.49
C PRO A 178 19.80 16.31 24.99
N ARG A 179 18.81 16.61 25.86
CA ARG A 179 18.90 16.40 27.31
C ARG A 179 18.76 14.93 27.72
N SER A 180 18.15 14.10 26.85
CA SER A 180 17.79 12.72 27.13
C SER A 180 18.14 11.85 25.92
N SER A 181 19.22 11.06 26.02
CA SER A 181 19.65 10.10 25.00
C SER A 181 19.51 8.66 25.50
N PHE A 182 19.32 7.74 24.55
CA PHE A 182 19.01 6.33 24.81
C PHE A 182 19.84 5.44 23.90
N ASN A 183 20.22 4.24 24.34
CA ASN A 183 20.98 3.31 23.50
C ASN A 183 20.09 2.64 22.47
N THR A 184 18.82 2.43 22.82
CA THR A 184 17.83 1.74 21.98
C THR A 184 16.53 2.52 21.86
N LEU A 185 15.75 2.24 20.82
CA LEU A 185 14.41 2.82 20.68
C LEU A 185 13.45 2.30 21.77
N GLN A 186 13.66 1.07 22.24
CA GLN A 186 12.92 0.49 23.36
C GLN A 186 13.09 1.34 24.62
N GLU A 187 14.33 1.71 24.98
CA GLU A 187 14.61 2.59 26.12
C GLU A 187 13.94 3.97 25.95
N LEU A 188 14.02 4.56 24.75
CA LEU A 188 13.36 5.81 24.42
C LEU A 188 11.84 5.72 24.66
N VAL A 189 11.20 4.66 24.16
CA VAL A 189 9.76 4.44 24.33
C VAL A 189 9.41 4.27 25.81
N GLN A 190 10.19 3.50 26.57
CA GLN A 190 9.93 3.30 28.00
C GLN A 190 10.04 4.59 28.80
N HIS A 191 11.04 5.44 28.52
CA HIS A 191 11.17 6.75 29.15
C HIS A 191 9.93 7.62 28.92
N TYR A 192 9.52 7.76 27.66
CA TYR A 192 8.37 8.61 27.33
C TYR A 192 7.01 7.97 27.71
N LYS A 193 6.99 6.67 28.02
CA LYS A 193 5.87 5.98 28.68
C LYS A 193 5.81 6.21 30.18
N VAL A 194 6.83 6.78 30.82
CA VAL A 194 6.81 7.15 32.24
C VAL A 194 6.49 8.63 32.41
N GLN A 195 7.05 9.50 31.56
CA GLN A 195 6.89 10.95 31.62
C GLN A 195 6.88 11.57 30.22
N SER A 196 6.26 12.74 30.03
CA SER A 196 6.25 13.39 28.71
C SER A 196 7.60 14.02 28.34
N ASP A 197 8.37 14.53 29.31
CA ASP A 197 9.70 15.13 29.12
C ASP A 197 9.79 16.07 27.87
N GLY A 198 8.78 16.94 27.73
CA GLY A 198 8.68 17.90 26.62
C GLY A 198 7.87 17.44 25.39
N LEU A 199 7.40 16.19 25.34
CA LEU A 199 6.37 15.76 24.39
C LEU A 199 5.01 16.39 24.74
N CYS A 200 4.12 16.47 23.75
CA CYS A 200 2.75 16.97 23.93
C CYS A 200 1.96 16.12 24.91
N GLN A 201 2.22 14.81 24.91
CA GLN A 201 1.58 13.83 25.77
C GLN A 201 2.59 12.78 26.19
N LYS A 202 2.35 12.19 27.36
CA LYS A 202 3.00 10.95 27.76
C LYS A 202 2.54 9.82 26.83
N LEU A 203 3.44 8.90 26.47
CA LEU A 203 3.08 7.75 25.65
C LEU A 203 2.23 6.78 26.47
N THR A 204 1.09 6.36 25.92
CA THR A 204 0.18 5.43 26.57
C THR A 204 0.28 4.05 25.93
N GLN A 205 -0.33 3.88 24.77
CA GLN A 205 -0.39 2.60 24.05
C GLN A 205 0.11 2.72 22.61
N PRO A 206 0.69 1.64 22.04
CA PRO A 206 0.93 1.58 20.60
C PRO A 206 -0.34 1.85 19.80
N CYS A 207 -0.17 2.40 18.59
CA CYS A 207 -1.28 2.63 17.67
C CYS A 207 -2.02 1.32 17.39
N CYS A 208 -3.33 1.30 17.64
CA CYS A 208 -4.17 0.18 17.26
C CYS A 208 -4.32 0.18 15.74
N VAL A 209 -3.75 -0.83 15.08
CA VAL A 209 -3.94 -1.06 13.63
C VAL A 209 -4.74 -2.33 13.39
N PRO A 210 -5.59 -2.34 12.34
CA PRO A 210 -6.23 -3.57 11.90
C PRO A 210 -5.18 -4.61 11.52
N LYS A 211 -5.49 -5.87 11.80
CA LYS A 211 -4.70 -7.01 11.32
C LYS A 211 -4.55 -6.91 9.80
N PRO A 212 -3.34 -7.14 9.24
CA PRO A 212 -3.14 -7.07 7.81
C PRO A 212 -4.06 -8.06 7.08
N GLN A 213 -4.57 -7.65 5.92
CA GLN A 213 -5.32 -8.56 5.07
C GLN A 213 -4.45 -9.74 4.65
N LYS A 214 -5.06 -10.93 4.61
CA LYS A 214 -4.40 -12.12 4.11
C LYS A 214 -4.08 -11.92 2.61
N PRO A 215 -2.86 -12.26 2.15
CA PRO A 215 -2.56 -12.27 0.73
C PRO A 215 -3.53 -13.13 -0.06
N TRP A 216 -3.65 -12.84 -1.36
CA TRP A 216 -4.41 -13.69 -2.27
C TRP A 216 -3.75 -15.06 -2.41
N GLU A 217 -4.52 -16.11 -2.72
CA GLU A 217 -4.00 -17.47 -2.88
C GLU A 217 -2.82 -17.52 -3.87
N LYS A 218 -1.77 -18.27 -3.49
CA LYS A 218 -0.56 -18.40 -4.28
C LYS A 218 -0.88 -19.00 -5.66
N ASP A 219 -0.32 -18.40 -6.71
CA ASP A 219 -0.47 -18.82 -8.12
C ASP A 219 -1.93 -18.81 -8.66
N ALA A 220 -2.90 -18.31 -7.90
CA ALA A 220 -4.32 -18.29 -8.28
C ALA A 220 -4.68 -17.07 -9.15
N TRP A 221 -4.00 -16.89 -10.29
CA TRP A 221 -4.25 -15.75 -11.18
C TRP A 221 -5.46 -15.96 -12.11
N GLU A 222 -5.44 -17.03 -12.90
CA GLU A 222 -6.60 -17.47 -13.69
C GLU A 222 -7.31 -18.57 -12.90
N ILE A 223 -8.49 -18.27 -12.36
CA ILE A 223 -9.22 -19.17 -11.46
C ILE A 223 -10.41 -19.85 -12.16
N PRO A 224 -10.82 -21.05 -11.73
CA PRO A 224 -12.03 -21.71 -12.24
C PRO A 224 -13.28 -20.95 -11.77
N ARG A 225 -14.30 -20.80 -12.63
CA ARG A 225 -15.53 -20.03 -12.30
C ARG A 225 -16.25 -20.64 -11.10
N GLU A 226 -16.21 -21.95 -10.93
CA GLU A 226 -16.86 -22.70 -9.86
C GLU A 226 -16.28 -22.37 -8.47
N SER A 227 -15.09 -21.80 -8.41
CA SER A 227 -14.51 -21.29 -7.16
C SER A 227 -15.22 -20.05 -6.62
N LEU A 228 -16.04 -19.39 -7.44
CA LEU A 228 -16.79 -18.18 -7.10
C LEU A 228 -18.27 -18.49 -6.89
N ARG A 229 -18.81 -18.03 -5.77
CA ARG A 229 -20.25 -17.95 -5.53
C ARG A 229 -20.68 -16.50 -5.58
N LEU A 230 -21.41 -16.10 -6.63
CA LEU A 230 -22.02 -14.77 -6.72
C LEU A 230 -23.20 -14.68 -5.74
N GLU A 231 -23.25 -13.63 -4.93
CA GLU A 231 -24.21 -13.52 -3.83
C GLU A 231 -25.18 -12.34 -4.03
N ARG A 232 -24.66 -11.13 -4.25
CA ARG A 232 -25.49 -9.92 -4.35
C ARG A 232 -24.97 -9.01 -5.45
N LYS A 233 -25.86 -8.63 -6.38
CA LYS A 233 -25.55 -7.60 -7.38
C LYS A 233 -25.33 -6.25 -6.69
N LEU A 234 -24.17 -5.64 -6.94
CA LEU A 234 -23.77 -4.34 -6.39
C LEU A 234 -24.11 -3.20 -7.34
N GLY A 235 -24.01 -3.44 -8.65
CA GLY A 235 -24.29 -2.45 -9.66
C GLY A 235 -24.30 -3.04 -11.07
N ALA A 236 -24.73 -2.22 -12.02
CA ALA A 236 -24.62 -2.50 -13.44
C ALA A 236 -24.19 -1.21 -14.14
N GLY A 237 -23.33 -1.35 -15.14
CA GLY A 237 -22.82 -0.23 -15.92
C GLY A 237 -22.63 -0.62 -17.38
N GLN A 238 -22.01 0.28 -18.13
CA GLN A 238 -21.75 0.11 -19.56
C GLN A 238 -20.99 -1.19 -19.85
N PHE A 239 -20.00 -1.51 -19.01
CA PHE A 239 -19.06 -2.61 -19.19
C PHE A 239 -19.54 -3.95 -18.61
N GLY A 240 -20.74 -3.98 -18.02
CA GLY A 240 -21.34 -5.18 -17.44
C GLY A 240 -21.79 -4.98 -16.00
N GLU A 241 -21.84 -6.06 -15.23
CA GLU A 241 -22.39 -6.07 -13.87
C GLU A 241 -21.30 -6.27 -12.83
N VAL A 242 -21.52 -5.73 -11.64
CA VAL A 242 -20.63 -5.93 -10.49
C VAL A 242 -21.40 -6.66 -9.41
N TRP A 243 -20.79 -7.72 -8.87
CA TRP A 243 -21.37 -8.61 -7.88
C TRP A 243 -20.47 -8.70 -6.66
N MET A 244 -21.06 -8.78 -5.48
CA MET A 244 -20.40 -9.29 -4.29
C MET A 244 -20.44 -10.81 -4.36
N ALA A 245 -19.28 -11.44 -4.14
CA ALA A 245 -19.12 -12.87 -4.23
C ALA A 245 -18.21 -13.40 -3.13
N THR A 246 -18.21 -14.72 -2.98
CA THR A 246 -17.30 -15.45 -2.10
C THR A 246 -16.44 -16.40 -2.93
N TYR A 247 -15.11 -16.22 -2.84
CA TYR A 247 -14.10 -17.11 -3.39
C TYR A 247 -13.74 -18.21 -2.40
N ASN A 248 -13.70 -19.47 -2.87
CA ASN A 248 -13.36 -20.66 -2.09
C ASN A 248 -14.09 -20.77 -0.73
N LYS A 249 -15.33 -20.25 -0.67
CA LYS A 249 -16.22 -20.22 0.51
C LYS A 249 -15.77 -19.34 1.69
N HIS A 250 -14.57 -18.74 1.66
CA HIS A 250 -14.02 -17.98 2.80
C HIS A 250 -13.59 -16.55 2.47
N THR A 251 -13.27 -16.22 1.22
CA THR A 251 -12.75 -14.88 0.86
C THR A 251 -13.83 -14.06 0.16
N LYS A 252 -14.28 -12.98 0.78
CA LYS A 252 -15.23 -12.04 0.16
C LYS A 252 -14.50 -11.18 -0.88
N VAL A 253 -15.10 -11.06 -2.07
CA VAL A 253 -14.54 -10.35 -3.23
C VAL A 253 -15.62 -9.57 -3.98
N ALA A 254 -15.19 -8.65 -4.84
CA ALA A 254 -16.03 -8.07 -5.89
C ALA A 254 -15.72 -8.74 -7.23
N VAL A 255 -16.76 -9.09 -7.99
CA VAL A 255 -16.64 -9.72 -9.30
C VAL A 255 -17.32 -8.83 -10.33
N LYS A 256 -16.54 -8.29 -11.27
CA LYS A 256 -17.06 -7.57 -12.43
C LYS A 256 -17.17 -8.53 -13.61
N THR A 257 -18.37 -8.66 -14.14
CA THR A 257 -18.67 -9.53 -15.29
C THR A 257 -18.63 -8.69 -16.56
N MET A 258 -17.79 -9.05 -17.52
CA MET A 258 -17.72 -8.36 -18.80
C MET A 258 -18.83 -8.88 -19.74
N LYS A 259 -19.39 -8.00 -20.57
CA LYS A 259 -20.38 -8.42 -21.58
C LYS A 259 -19.70 -9.31 -22.63
N PRO A 260 -20.35 -10.41 -23.08
CA PRO A 260 -19.86 -11.22 -24.19
C PRO A 260 -19.55 -10.35 -25.41
N GLY A 261 -18.45 -10.65 -26.11
CA GLY A 261 -18.04 -9.93 -27.32
C GLY A 261 -17.53 -8.49 -27.10
N SER A 262 -17.32 -8.03 -25.86
CA SER A 262 -16.77 -6.68 -25.62
C SER A 262 -15.28 -6.54 -25.95
N MET A 263 -14.54 -7.66 -26.00
CA MET A 263 -13.09 -7.69 -26.23
C MET A 263 -12.59 -9.13 -26.48
N SER A 264 -11.45 -9.27 -27.15
CA SER A 264 -10.74 -10.56 -27.21
C SER A 264 -10.08 -10.94 -25.87
N VAL A 265 -10.04 -12.24 -25.56
CA VAL A 265 -9.42 -12.77 -24.32
C VAL A 265 -7.93 -12.41 -24.24
N GLY A 266 -7.22 -12.43 -25.37
CA GLY A 266 -5.79 -12.07 -25.44
C GLY A 266 -5.53 -10.63 -25.05
N ALA A 267 -6.25 -9.68 -25.64
CA ALA A 267 -6.14 -8.26 -25.31
C ALA A 267 -6.51 -7.97 -23.85
N PHE A 268 -7.52 -8.67 -23.32
CA PHE A 268 -7.88 -8.59 -21.91
C PHE A 268 -6.73 -9.03 -20.99
N LEU A 269 -6.12 -10.18 -21.26
CA LEU A 269 -5.04 -10.71 -20.43
C LEU A 269 -3.80 -9.82 -20.45
N GLU A 270 -3.46 -9.22 -21.58
CA GLU A 270 -2.35 -8.26 -21.68
C GLU A 270 -2.57 -7.06 -20.75
N GLU A 271 -3.76 -6.45 -20.78
CA GLU A 271 -4.08 -5.33 -19.90
C GLU A 271 -4.18 -5.76 -18.42
N ALA A 272 -4.82 -6.89 -18.15
CA ALA A 272 -4.95 -7.42 -16.78
C ALA A 272 -3.57 -7.70 -16.15
N ASN A 273 -2.61 -8.20 -16.93
CA ASN A 273 -1.24 -8.39 -16.48
C ASN A 273 -0.53 -7.06 -16.18
N LEU A 274 -0.82 -5.99 -16.92
CA LEU A 274 -0.31 -4.66 -16.61
C LEU A 274 -0.96 -4.12 -15.32
N MET A 275 -2.29 -4.22 -15.19
CA MET A 275 -3.03 -3.84 -14.00
C MET A 275 -2.52 -4.55 -12.73
N LYS A 276 -2.16 -5.83 -12.83
CA LYS A 276 -1.58 -6.63 -11.75
C LYS A 276 -0.29 -6.04 -11.17
N THR A 277 0.49 -5.32 -11.98
CA THR A 277 1.75 -4.68 -11.55
C THR A 277 1.53 -3.34 -10.82
N LEU A 278 0.34 -2.76 -10.95
CA LEU A 278 -0.04 -1.47 -10.35
C LEU A 278 -0.54 -1.67 -8.92
N GLN A 279 0.36 -2.05 -8.02
CA GLN A 279 0.05 -2.27 -6.60
C GLN A 279 0.34 -1.03 -5.76
N HIS A 280 -0.71 -0.48 -5.15
CA HIS A 280 -0.64 0.68 -4.27
C HIS A 280 -1.85 0.73 -3.33
N ASP A 281 -1.68 1.23 -2.11
CA ASP A 281 -2.74 1.24 -1.08
C ASP A 281 -3.98 2.05 -1.45
N LYS A 282 -3.85 2.98 -2.41
CA LYS A 282 -4.94 3.82 -2.92
C LYS A 282 -5.44 3.36 -4.30
N LEU A 283 -5.07 2.18 -4.75
CA LEU A 283 -5.62 1.50 -5.92
C LEU A 283 -6.33 0.22 -5.47
N VAL A 284 -7.45 -0.10 -6.09
CA VAL A 284 -8.17 -1.34 -5.84
C VAL A 284 -7.32 -2.51 -6.32
N LYS A 285 -7.01 -3.46 -5.43
CA LYS A 285 -6.19 -4.62 -5.75
C LYS A 285 -6.96 -5.59 -6.65
N LEU A 286 -6.39 -5.87 -7.81
CA LEU A 286 -6.81 -6.94 -8.71
C LEU A 286 -6.26 -8.28 -8.19
N TYR A 287 -7.14 -9.22 -7.87
CA TYR A 287 -6.77 -10.53 -7.32
C TYR A 287 -6.61 -11.58 -8.42
N ALA A 288 -7.62 -11.73 -9.26
CA ALA A 288 -7.69 -12.81 -10.24
C ALA A 288 -8.61 -12.45 -11.42
N VAL A 289 -8.60 -13.33 -12.44
CA VAL A 289 -9.48 -13.26 -13.59
C VAL A 289 -10.08 -14.63 -13.92
N VAL A 290 -11.22 -14.65 -14.62
CA VAL A 290 -11.77 -15.85 -15.27
C VAL A 290 -11.84 -15.57 -16.76
N THR A 291 -11.04 -16.29 -17.53
CA THR A 291 -10.79 -16.05 -18.97
C THR A 291 -10.97 -17.28 -19.84
N LYS A 292 -11.02 -18.48 -19.24
CA LYS A 292 -11.18 -19.75 -19.98
C LYS A 292 -12.56 -19.92 -20.60
N GLU A 293 -13.55 -19.19 -20.11
CA GLU A 293 -14.93 -19.24 -20.57
C GLU A 293 -15.57 -17.86 -20.44
N GLU A 294 -16.47 -17.54 -21.37
CA GLU A 294 -17.29 -16.33 -21.29
C GLU A 294 -18.49 -16.52 -20.33
N PRO A 295 -18.97 -15.44 -19.68
CA PRO A 295 -18.42 -14.08 -19.70
C PRO A 295 -17.14 -13.93 -18.85
N ILE A 296 -16.19 -13.12 -19.30
CA ILE A 296 -14.93 -12.85 -18.57
C ILE A 296 -15.24 -12.21 -17.21
N TYR A 297 -14.59 -12.68 -16.14
CA TYR A 297 -14.68 -12.08 -14.80
C TYR A 297 -13.38 -11.41 -14.38
N ILE A 298 -13.52 -10.27 -13.71
CA ILE A 298 -12.45 -9.55 -13.01
C ILE A 298 -12.75 -9.62 -11.51
N ILE A 299 -11.79 -10.12 -10.73
CA ILE A 299 -11.96 -10.33 -9.28
C ILE A 299 -11.06 -9.35 -8.54
N THR A 300 -11.64 -8.49 -7.72
CA THR A 300 -10.94 -7.48 -6.93
C THR A 300 -11.30 -7.57 -5.45
N GLU A 301 -10.59 -6.81 -4.61
CA GLU A 301 -11.01 -6.58 -3.23
C GLU A 301 -12.43 -5.99 -3.17
N PHE A 302 -13.18 -6.38 -2.14
CA PHE A 302 -14.51 -5.87 -1.88
C PHE A 302 -14.44 -4.60 -1.03
N MET A 303 -15.13 -3.55 -1.46
CA MET A 303 -15.14 -2.24 -0.80
C MET A 303 -16.53 -1.99 -0.19
N GLU A 304 -16.61 -2.05 1.15
CA GLU A 304 -17.88 -2.21 1.86
C GLU A 304 -18.86 -1.04 1.73
N LYS A 305 -18.36 0.17 1.50
CA LYS A 305 -19.18 1.38 1.40
C LYS A 305 -19.48 1.78 -0.05
N GLY A 306 -19.11 0.94 -1.02
CA GLY A 306 -19.41 1.17 -2.43
C GLY A 306 -18.62 2.34 -3.04
N SER A 307 -19.21 3.01 -4.02
CA SER A 307 -18.57 4.16 -4.69
C SER A 307 -18.55 5.39 -3.79
N LEU A 308 -17.57 6.27 -3.98
CA LEU A 308 -17.49 7.56 -3.26
C LEU A 308 -18.69 8.43 -3.61
N LEU A 309 -19.19 8.37 -4.85
CA LEU A 309 -20.40 9.07 -5.28
C LEU A 309 -21.61 8.67 -4.43
N ASP A 310 -21.85 7.37 -4.27
CA ASP A 310 -22.98 6.86 -3.48
C ASP A 310 -22.76 7.07 -1.99
N PHE A 311 -21.52 6.89 -1.52
CA PHE A 311 -21.14 7.16 -0.14
C PHE A 311 -21.44 8.61 0.24
N LEU A 312 -21.01 9.59 -0.55
CA LEU A 312 -21.27 11.02 -0.28
C LEU A 312 -22.76 11.35 -0.25
N LYS A 313 -23.58 10.67 -1.05
CA LYS A 313 -25.05 10.81 -1.04
C LYS A 313 -25.73 10.09 0.14
N SER A 314 -25.04 9.19 0.83
CA SER A 314 -25.58 8.45 1.98
C SER A 314 -25.71 9.33 3.23
N ALA A 315 -26.46 8.85 4.23
CA ALA A 315 -26.59 9.54 5.52
C ALA A 315 -25.27 9.70 6.28
N GLU A 316 -24.32 8.77 6.09
CA GLU A 316 -22.99 8.83 6.70
C GLU A 316 -22.06 9.78 5.96
N GLY A 317 -22.06 9.72 4.62
CA GLY A 317 -21.25 10.60 3.77
C GLY A 317 -21.63 12.07 3.89
N ASN A 318 -22.94 12.36 3.94
CA ASN A 318 -23.45 13.72 4.13
C ASN A 318 -23.03 14.36 5.47
N LYS A 319 -22.62 13.57 6.46
CA LYS A 319 -22.17 14.05 7.77
C LYS A 319 -20.65 14.21 7.86
N GLN A 320 -19.90 13.89 6.80
CA GLN A 320 -18.44 14.00 6.83
C GLN A 320 -18.02 15.46 6.86
N PRO A 321 -17.14 15.86 7.79
CA PRO A 321 -16.69 17.23 7.89
C PRO A 321 -15.71 17.55 6.73
N LEU A 322 -15.59 18.83 6.37
CA LEU A 322 -14.73 19.27 5.27
C LEU A 322 -13.28 18.75 5.35
N PRO A 323 -12.60 18.71 6.52
CA PRO A 323 -11.27 18.10 6.62
C PRO A 323 -11.21 16.64 6.17
N LYS A 324 -12.29 15.87 6.39
CA LYS A 324 -12.35 14.47 5.94
C LYS A 324 -12.56 14.37 4.42
N LEU A 325 -13.30 15.29 3.82
CA LEU A 325 -13.43 15.39 2.36
C LEU A 325 -12.09 15.75 1.70
N ILE A 326 -11.33 16.67 2.30
CA ILE A 326 -9.97 16.99 1.85
C ILE A 326 -9.06 15.76 1.96
N ASP A 327 -9.18 14.99 3.05
CA ASP A 327 -8.44 13.73 3.20
C ASP A 327 -8.82 12.71 2.12
N PHE A 328 -10.10 12.57 1.74
CA PHE A 328 -10.49 11.73 0.59
C PHE A 328 -9.81 12.19 -0.71
N SER A 329 -9.82 13.49 -0.99
CA SER A 329 -9.13 14.05 -2.16
C SER A 329 -7.63 13.77 -2.13
N ALA A 330 -6.98 13.88 -0.96
CA ALA A 330 -5.57 13.57 -0.80
C ALA A 330 -5.26 12.09 -1.07
N GLN A 331 -6.09 11.17 -0.56
CA GLN A 331 -5.93 9.73 -0.83
C GLN A 331 -6.07 9.40 -2.32
N ILE A 332 -7.02 10.03 -3.02
CA ILE A 332 -7.18 9.86 -4.48
C ILE A 332 -5.96 10.42 -5.21
N ALA A 333 -5.46 11.59 -4.81
CA ALA A 333 -4.26 12.20 -5.40
C ALA A 333 -3.01 11.33 -5.19
N GLU A 334 -2.85 10.70 -4.01
CA GLU A 334 -1.78 9.73 -3.75
C GLU A 334 -1.82 8.55 -4.75
N GLY A 335 -3.00 8.00 -5.00
CA GLY A 335 -3.19 6.93 -6.00
C GLY A 335 -2.89 7.38 -7.43
N MET A 336 -3.34 8.58 -7.81
CA MET A 336 -3.08 9.14 -9.14
C MET A 336 -1.61 9.50 -9.35
N ALA A 337 -0.92 9.99 -8.32
CA ALA A 337 0.52 10.24 -8.37
C ALA A 337 1.31 8.94 -8.57
N PHE A 338 0.86 7.83 -7.96
CA PHE A 338 1.44 6.52 -8.23
C PHE A 338 1.22 6.07 -9.68
N ILE A 339 -0.01 6.23 -10.22
CA ILE A 339 -0.35 5.94 -11.62
C ILE A 339 0.54 6.74 -12.58
N GLU A 340 0.71 8.04 -12.32
CA GLU A 340 1.59 8.93 -13.10
C GLU A 340 3.05 8.44 -13.07
N LYS A 341 3.58 8.12 -11.89
CA LYS A 341 4.95 7.59 -11.73
C LYS A 341 5.17 6.27 -12.50
N ARG A 342 4.11 5.50 -12.74
CA ARG A 342 4.13 4.26 -13.53
C ARG A 342 3.89 4.50 -15.02
N ASN A 343 3.82 5.75 -15.47
CA ASN A 343 3.50 6.16 -16.84
C ASN A 343 2.19 5.56 -17.35
N TYR A 344 1.19 5.51 -16.46
CA TYR A 344 -0.12 4.94 -16.75
C TYR A 344 -1.19 6.03 -16.79
N ILE A 345 -2.26 5.83 -17.55
CA ILE A 345 -3.35 6.80 -17.72
C ILE A 345 -4.66 6.14 -17.33
N HIS A 346 -5.37 6.69 -16.35
CA HIS A 346 -6.65 6.15 -15.86
C HIS A 346 -7.78 6.23 -16.91
N ARG A 347 -7.87 7.36 -17.63
CA ARG A 347 -8.88 7.70 -18.67
C ARG A 347 -10.32 7.95 -18.20
N ASP A 348 -10.75 7.40 -17.08
CA ASP A 348 -12.12 7.63 -16.55
C ASP A 348 -12.14 7.97 -15.04
N LEU A 349 -11.41 9.00 -14.62
CA LEU A 349 -11.35 9.37 -13.19
C LEU A 349 -12.58 10.19 -12.79
N ARG A 350 -13.44 9.61 -11.94
CA ARG A 350 -14.69 10.22 -11.44
C ARG A 350 -15.07 9.59 -10.11
N ALA A 351 -15.90 10.28 -9.30
CA ALA A 351 -16.31 9.80 -7.97
C ALA A 351 -17.00 8.42 -7.99
N ALA A 352 -17.64 8.02 -9.10
CA ALA A 352 -18.22 6.70 -9.26
C ALA A 352 -17.16 5.57 -9.37
N ASN A 353 -15.94 5.90 -9.83
CA ASN A 353 -14.82 4.97 -9.98
C ASN A 353 -13.82 5.06 -8.80
N ILE A 354 -14.20 5.78 -7.74
CA ILE A 354 -13.50 5.73 -6.45
C ILE A 354 -14.34 4.87 -5.52
N LEU A 355 -13.75 3.87 -4.89
CA LEU A 355 -14.42 3.00 -3.93
C LEU A 355 -13.99 3.32 -2.50
N VAL A 356 -14.90 3.14 -1.54
CA VAL A 356 -14.71 3.46 -0.12
C VAL A 356 -14.78 2.18 0.72
N SER A 357 -13.75 1.92 1.51
CA SER A 357 -13.71 0.75 2.41
C SER A 357 -14.51 1.01 3.70
N ALA A 358 -14.73 -0.04 4.50
CA ALA A 358 -15.32 0.09 5.84
C ALA A 358 -14.59 1.11 6.73
N ALA A 359 -13.26 1.25 6.57
CA ALA A 359 -12.41 2.16 7.33
C ALA A 359 -12.29 3.58 6.71
N LEU A 360 -13.15 3.93 5.75
CA LEU A 360 -13.11 5.22 5.05
C LEU A 360 -11.78 5.49 4.32
N VAL A 361 -11.21 4.43 3.74
CA VAL A 361 -10.08 4.53 2.80
C VAL A 361 -10.63 4.59 1.38
N CYS A 362 -10.19 5.57 0.61
CA CYS A 362 -10.53 5.72 -0.80
C CYS A 362 -9.52 4.97 -1.67
N LYS A 363 -10.02 4.15 -2.59
CA LYS A 363 -9.20 3.47 -3.59
C LYS A 363 -9.75 3.69 -4.99
N ILE A 364 -8.87 3.94 -5.94
CA ILE A 364 -9.21 4.14 -7.35
C ILE A 364 -9.47 2.77 -7.98
N ALA A 365 -10.60 2.63 -8.66
CA ALA A 365 -11.04 1.44 -9.36
C ALA A 365 -11.10 1.67 -10.88
N ASP A 366 -11.32 0.60 -11.65
CA ASP A 366 -11.54 0.65 -13.11
C ASP A 366 -10.41 1.32 -13.93
N PHE A 367 -9.22 1.48 -13.36
CA PHE A 367 -8.04 1.91 -14.10
C PHE A 367 -7.67 0.85 -15.14
N GLY A 368 -7.58 1.27 -16.40
CA GLY A 368 -7.11 0.44 -17.51
C GLY A 368 -8.13 -0.31 -18.32
N LEU A 369 -9.38 -0.41 -17.84
CA LEU A 369 -10.46 -1.04 -18.60
C LEU A 369 -10.88 -0.21 -19.83
N ALA A 370 -10.63 1.10 -19.81
CA ALA A 370 -10.96 2.01 -20.92
C ALA A 370 -10.02 1.89 -22.14
N ARG A 371 -8.91 1.14 -22.05
CA ARG A 371 -7.98 0.98 -23.18
C ARG A 371 -8.34 -0.19 -24.10
N VAL A 372 -9.11 -1.15 -23.59
CA VAL A 372 -9.25 -2.49 -24.19
C VAL A 372 -10.63 -2.74 -24.80
N ILE A 373 -11.49 -1.72 -24.83
CA ILE A 373 -12.82 -1.84 -25.41
C ILE A 373 -12.70 -1.48 -26.89
N GLU A 374 -13.03 -2.44 -27.76
CA GLU A 374 -12.89 -2.35 -29.22
C GLU A 374 -13.99 -1.50 -29.89
N ASP A 375 -14.96 -0.96 -29.13
CA ASP A 375 -15.98 -0.07 -29.69
C ASP A 375 -15.35 1.25 -30.15
N ASN A 376 -15.41 1.49 -31.46
CA ASN A 376 -14.88 2.66 -32.17
C ASN A 376 -15.46 4.03 -31.74
N GLU A 377 -16.32 4.08 -30.72
CA GLU A 377 -16.84 5.34 -30.17
C GLU A 377 -16.95 5.27 -28.64
N TYR A 378 -15.96 5.84 -27.94
CA TYR A 378 -16.12 6.26 -26.55
C TYR A 378 -17.06 7.48 -26.50
N THR A 379 -18.37 7.25 -26.52
CA THR A 379 -19.35 8.32 -26.30
C THR A 379 -19.50 8.56 -24.80
N ALA A 380 -18.85 9.61 -24.29
CA ALA A 380 -19.10 10.13 -22.96
C ALA A 380 -20.59 10.47 -22.84
N ARG A 381 -21.33 9.73 -22.00
CA ARG A 381 -22.69 10.11 -21.64
C ARG A 381 -22.61 11.00 -20.40
N GLU A 382 -23.06 12.24 -20.54
CA GLU A 382 -23.28 13.13 -19.41
C GLU A 382 -24.28 12.50 -18.44
N GLY A 383 -23.91 12.43 -17.16
CA GLY A 383 -24.82 12.16 -16.05
C GLY A 383 -24.98 10.69 -15.65
N ALA A 384 -24.24 10.29 -14.61
CA ALA A 384 -24.68 9.34 -13.58
C ALA A 384 -23.79 9.50 -12.34
#